data_AF-A0A7K4CD81-F1
#
_entry.id   AF-A0A7K4CD81-F1
#
_cell.length_a   1.000
_cell.length_b   1.000
_cell.length_c   1.000
_cell.angle_alpha   90.00
_cell.angle_beta   90.00
_cell.angle_gamma   90.00
#
_symmetry.space_group_name_H-M   'P 1'
#
loop_
_entity.id
_entity.type
_entity.pdbx_description
1 polymer ?
#
loop_
_entity_poly.entity_id
_entity_poly.type
_entity_poly.pdbx_seq_one_letter_code
_entity_poly.pdbx_strand_id
1 'polypeptide(L)'
;MRRIYYRFPQRVDLSFAMGMPFNETLRYIADIHNEETTKTTGKELVKVRTKVEIATDRASFGEITADILRPGVISEAVDLRISVLALALRGGGKVPIANDIFYLRLTDQGSRTDIDIAKEGRGEGLDALDMKNILLGAGK
;
A
#
# COMPACT_ATOMS: atom_id res chain seq x y z
N MET A 1 -18.79 14.00 3.66
CA MET A 1 -17.74 13.85 2.62
C MET A 1 -16.43 14.38 3.20
N ARG A 2 -15.48 13.50 3.54
CA ARG A 2 -14.24 13.85 4.27
C ARG A 2 -13.04 13.50 3.40
N ARG A 3 -12.18 14.49 3.14
CA ARG A 3 -10.84 14.25 2.61
C ARG A 3 -9.93 13.89 3.79
N ILE A 4 -9.15 12.81 3.68
CA ILE A 4 -8.19 12.44 4.73
C ILE A 4 -6.78 12.54 4.16
N TYR A 5 -6.06 13.55 4.63
CA TYR A 5 -4.73 13.87 4.14
C TYR A 5 -3.70 13.71 5.25
N TYR A 6 -2.68 12.93 4.95
CA TYR A 6 -1.40 12.94 5.64
C TYR A 6 -0.53 14.08 5.06
N ARG A 7 0.54 14.45 5.77
CA ARG A 7 1.63 15.28 5.21
C ARG A 7 2.45 14.45 4.22
N PHE A 8 1.86 14.21 3.06
CA PHE A 8 2.43 13.36 2.03
C PHE A 8 3.83 13.85 1.60
N PRO A 9 4.77 12.93 1.32
CA PRO A 9 6.09 13.29 0.84
C PRO A 9 6.03 14.20 -0.39
N GLN A 10 6.90 15.22 -0.42
CA GLN A 10 6.96 16.17 -1.54
C GLN A 10 7.52 15.55 -2.82
N ARG A 11 8.35 14.51 -2.68
CA ARG A 11 8.92 13.77 -3.79
C ARG A 11 8.07 12.52 -4.03
N VAL A 12 7.45 12.47 -5.20
CA VAL A 12 6.81 11.28 -5.75
C VAL A 12 7.86 10.51 -6.55
N ASP A 13 7.95 9.20 -6.34
CA ASP A 13 8.88 8.33 -7.05
C ASP A 13 8.24 7.76 -8.32
N LEU A 14 6.93 7.50 -8.30
CA LEU A 14 6.18 7.01 -9.46
C LEU A 14 4.72 7.44 -9.38
N SER A 15 4.14 7.80 -10.53
CA SER A 15 2.70 8.04 -10.69
C SER A 15 2.13 7.16 -11.79
N PHE A 16 0.91 6.66 -11.60
CA PHE A 16 0.15 5.93 -12.62
C PHE A 16 -1.35 6.04 -12.35
N ALA A 17 -2.18 5.57 -13.30
CA ALA A 17 -3.62 5.53 -13.12
C ALA A 17 -4.13 4.08 -13.09
N MET A 18 -5.01 3.79 -12.14
CA MET A 18 -5.83 2.59 -12.15
C MET A 18 -7.09 2.85 -12.96
N GLY A 19 -7.42 1.94 -13.88
CA GLY A 19 -8.65 2.01 -14.70
C GLY A 19 -9.94 1.72 -13.93
N MET A 20 -9.96 1.97 -12.63
CA MET A 20 -11.09 1.74 -11.73
C MET A 20 -11.48 3.06 -11.02
N PRO A 21 -12.78 3.28 -10.73
CA PRO A 21 -13.25 4.39 -9.90
C PRO A 21 -12.62 4.41 -8.51
N PHE A 22 -12.64 5.58 -7.86
CA PHE A 22 -11.97 5.82 -6.57
C PHE A 22 -12.34 4.82 -5.48
N ASN A 23 -13.63 4.61 -5.24
CA ASN A 23 -14.08 3.69 -4.18
C ASN A 23 -13.73 2.23 -4.48
N GLU A 24 -13.72 1.85 -5.75
CA GLU A 24 -13.35 0.51 -6.18
C GLU A 24 -11.84 0.30 -6.01
N THR A 25 -11.02 1.27 -6.42
CA THR A 25 -9.57 1.26 -6.22
C THR A 25 -9.21 1.21 -4.73
N LEU A 26 -9.87 2.01 -3.89
CA LEU A 26 -9.62 2.02 -2.45
C LEU A 26 -9.94 0.66 -1.81
N ARG A 27 -11.05 0.03 -2.18
CA ARG A 27 -11.41 -1.32 -1.70
C ARG A 27 -10.42 -2.36 -2.17
N TYR A 28 -10.09 -2.33 -3.46
CA TYR A 28 -9.13 -3.23 -4.05
C TYR A 28 -7.75 -3.16 -3.36
N ILE A 29 -7.25 -1.97 -3.04
CA ILE A 29 -6.00 -1.82 -2.27
C ILE A 29 -6.18 -2.27 -0.81
N ALA A 30 -7.34 -2.00 -0.21
CA ALA A 30 -7.64 -2.46 1.14
C ALA A 30 -7.66 -4.00 1.25
N ASP A 31 -8.08 -4.71 0.19
CA ASP A 31 -8.12 -6.17 0.17
C ASP A 31 -6.71 -6.81 0.20
N ILE A 32 -5.67 -6.05 -0.20
CA ILE A 32 -4.26 -6.46 -0.09
C ILE A 32 -3.79 -6.47 1.39
N HIS A 33 -4.56 -5.85 2.30
CA HIS A 33 -4.22 -5.82 3.72
C HIS A 33 -4.19 -7.24 4.32
N ASN A 34 -3.09 -7.57 5.00
CA ASN A 34 -2.81 -8.89 5.54
C ASN A 34 -2.69 -10.01 4.49
N GLU A 35 -2.51 -9.67 3.20
CA GLU A 35 -2.05 -10.67 2.25
C GLU A 35 -0.68 -11.20 2.67
N GLU A 36 -0.57 -12.53 2.67
CA GLU A 36 0.64 -13.24 3.00
C GLU A 36 0.99 -14.18 1.86
N THR A 37 2.19 -14.02 1.32
CA THR A 37 2.74 -14.94 0.32
C THR A 37 4.00 -15.59 0.87
N THR A 38 4.26 -16.82 0.45
CA THR A 38 5.51 -17.51 0.78
C THR A 38 6.20 -17.89 -0.52
N LYS A 39 7.47 -17.51 -0.65
CA LYS A 39 8.29 -17.78 -1.83
C LYS A 39 9.66 -18.30 -1.42
N THR A 40 10.23 -19.19 -2.21
CA THR A 40 11.61 -19.61 -2.04
C THR A 40 12.51 -18.62 -2.78
N THR A 41 13.46 -18.00 -2.08
CA THR A 41 14.45 -17.09 -2.66
C THR A 41 15.84 -17.66 -2.40
N GLY A 42 16.51 -18.13 -3.46
CA GLY A 42 17.75 -18.89 -3.32
C GLY A 42 17.52 -20.18 -2.52
N LYS A 43 18.16 -20.30 -1.35
CA LYS A 43 18.02 -21.45 -0.42
C LYS A 43 17.09 -21.18 0.76
N GLU A 44 16.58 -19.95 0.91
CA GLU A 44 15.74 -19.57 2.04
C GLU A 44 14.27 -19.48 1.64
N LEU A 45 13.39 -19.95 2.54
CA LEU A 45 11.96 -19.75 2.41
C LEU A 45 11.62 -18.39 3.02
N VAL A 46 11.00 -17.50 2.26
CA VAL A 46 10.68 -16.13 2.67
C VAL A 46 9.17 -15.94 2.68
N LYS A 47 8.64 -15.48 3.81
CA LYS A 47 7.25 -15.06 3.94
C LYS A 47 7.18 -13.55 3.79
N VAL A 48 6.33 -13.07 2.89
CA VAL A 48 6.06 -11.65 2.69
C VAL A 48 4.67 -11.35 3.24
N ARG A 49 4.54 -10.28 4.02
CA ARG A 49 3.27 -9.80 4.56
C ARG A 49 3.07 -8.33 4.20
N THR A 50 1.91 -8.01 3.65
CA THR A 50 1.52 -6.63 3.34
C THR A 50 0.62 -6.08 4.43
N LYS A 51 0.91 -4.88 4.90
CA LYS A 51 0.04 -4.11 5.80
C LYS A 51 -0.33 -2.81 5.10
N VAL A 52 -1.63 -2.56 4.95
CA VAL A 52 -2.17 -1.29 4.45
C VAL A 52 -2.81 -0.53 5.61
N GLU A 53 -2.44 0.73 5.76
CA GLU A 53 -3.00 1.66 6.74
C GLU A 53 -3.50 2.91 6.01
N ILE A 54 -4.53 3.55 6.55
CA ILE A 54 -5.15 4.74 5.96
C ILE A 54 -4.87 5.95 6.84
N ALA A 55 -4.59 7.10 6.22
CA ALA A 55 -4.42 8.33 6.97
C ALA A 55 -5.67 8.57 7.83
N THR A 56 -5.48 8.96 9.08
CA THR A 56 -6.55 9.36 10.00
C THR A 56 -6.57 10.87 10.20
N ASP A 57 -5.40 11.49 10.09
CA ASP A 57 -5.17 12.93 10.10
C ASP A 57 -3.87 13.28 9.34
N ARG A 58 -3.35 14.50 9.56
CA ARG A 58 -2.15 15.03 8.89
C ARG A 58 -0.82 14.40 9.33
N ALA A 59 -0.82 13.58 10.36
CA ALA A 59 0.39 13.05 11.00
C ALA A 59 0.30 11.55 11.31
N SER A 60 -0.87 10.93 11.22
CA SER A 60 -1.07 9.53 11.62
C SER A 60 -1.80 8.69 10.58
N PHE A 61 -1.51 7.40 10.63
CA PHE A 61 -2.20 6.34 9.90
C PHE A 61 -2.85 5.39 10.89
N GLY A 62 -3.98 4.81 10.50
CA GLY A 62 -4.74 3.84 11.28
C GLY A 62 -5.26 2.69 10.42
N GLU A 63 -6.02 1.80 11.05
CA GLU A 63 -6.60 0.64 10.39
C GLU A 63 -7.69 1.02 9.38
N ILE A 64 -7.78 0.24 8.31
CA ILE A 64 -8.89 0.35 7.36
C ILE A 64 -10.06 -0.43 7.94
N THR A 65 -11.14 0.28 8.28
CA THR A 65 -12.39 -0.32 8.77
C THR A 65 -13.45 -0.32 7.67
N ALA A 66 -14.39 -1.26 7.75
CA ALA A 66 -15.50 -1.33 6.79
C ALA A 66 -16.31 -0.02 6.72
N ASP A 67 -16.41 0.71 7.83
CA ASP A 67 -17.11 1.99 7.91
C ASP A 67 -16.46 3.08 7.06
N ILE A 68 -15.12 3.08 6.97
CA ILE A 68 -14.34 4.04 6.18
C ILE A 68 -14.42 3.74 4.68
N LEU A 69 -14.59 2.46 4.31
CA LEU A 69 -14.72 2.00 2.91
C LEU A 69 -16.14 2.18 2.34
N ARG A 70 -17.07 2.73 3.12
CA ARG A 70 -18.43 3.03 2.62
C ARG A 70 -18.38 4.17 1.61
N PRO A 71 -19.08 4.04 0.46
CA PRO A 71 -19.09 5.10 -0.55
C PRO A 71 -19.57 6.43 0.04
N GLY A 72 -18.88 7.52 -0.30
CA GLY A 72 -19.23 8.88 0.15
C GLY A 72 -18.66 9.29 1.52
N VAL A 73 -18.07 8.36 2.28
CA VAL A 73 -17.33 8.70 3.51
C VAL A 73 -16.03 9.41 3.14
N ILE A 74 -15.22 8.75 2.32
CA ILE A 74 -14.05 9.32 1.65
C ILE A 74 -14.40 9.56 0.20
N SER A 75 -13.95 10.69 -0.30
CA SER A 75 -14.10 11.05 -1.69
C SER A 75 -12.95 11.94 -2.11
N GLU A 76 -12.65 11.94 -3.39
CA GLU A 76 -11.68 12.81 -4.04
C GLU A 76 -10.22 12.45 -3.77
N ALA A 77 -9.81 12.26 -2.50
CA ALA A 77 -8.44 11.83 -2.22
C ALA A 77 -8.28 11.14 -0.86
N VAL A 78 -7.32 10.22 -0.81
CA VAL A 78 -6.89 9.54 0.40
C VAL A 78 -5.41 9.20 0.35
N ASP A 79 -4.75 9.35 1.49
CA ASP A 79 -3.37 8.93 1.68
C ASP A 79 -3.34 7.59 2.43
N LEU A 80 -2.51 6.66 1.96
CA LEU A 80 -2.29 5.34 2.52
C LEU A 80 -0.82 5.15 2.86
N ARG A 81 -0.56 4.31 3.86
CA ARG A 81 0.77 3.77 4.16
C ARG A 81 0.73 2.27 3.95
N ILE A 82 1.63 1.76 3.10
CA ILE A 82 1.78 0.34 2.84
C ILE A 82 3.14 -0.10 3.36
N SER A 83 3.16 -1.11 4.23
CA SER A 83 4.38 -1.78 4.69
C SER A 83 4.45 -3.19 4.10
N VAL A 84 5.57 -3.54 3.48
CA VAL A 84 5.84 -4.88 2.95
C VAL A 84 6.96 -5.49 3.76
N LEU A 85 6.59 -6.41 4.67
CA LEU A 85 7.51 -7.08 5.58
C LEU A 85 7.92 -8.43 5.00
N ALA A 86 9.21 -8.61 4.75
CA ALA A 86 9.80 -9.89 4.39
C ALA A 86 10.43 -10.56 5.62
N LEU A 87 10.07 -11.82 5.85
CA LEU A 87 10.53 -12.67 6.94
C LEU A 87 11.21 -13.92 6.38
N ALA A 88 12.48 -14.13 6.69
CA ALA A 88 13.12 -15.43 6.45
C ALA A 88 12.57 -16.47 7.43
N LEU A 89 12.10 -17.59 6.88
CA LEU A 89 11.64 -18.75 7.64
C LEU A 89 12.82 -19.71 7.81
N ARG A 90 13.33 -19.78 9.04
CA ARG A 90 14.45 -20.65 9.43
C ARG A 90 13.95 -21.68 10.44
N GLY A 91 14.67 -22.80 10.58
CA GLY A 91 14.26 -23.90 11.49
C GLY A 91 14.01 -23.47 12.95
N GLY A 92 14.61 -22.35 13.39
CA GLY A 92 14.43 -21.78 14.73
C GLY A 92 13.44 -20.61 14.84
N GLY A 93 12.78 -20.17 13.76
CA GLY A 93 11.82 -19.06 13.82
C GLY A 93 11.75 -18.19 12.57
N LYS A 94 11.09 -17.04 12.71
CA LYS A 94 10.91 -16.03 11.65
C LYS A 94 11.82 -14.83 11.93
N VAL A 95 12.67 -14.48 10.97
CA VAL A 95 13.61 -13.35 11.11
C VAL A 95 13.23 -12.27 10.09
N PRO A 96 12.94 -11.02 10.52
CA PRO A 96 12.76 -9.91 9.59
C PRO A 96 14.03 -9.66 8.79
N ILE A 97 13.89 -9.60 7.47
CA ILE A 97 15.01 -9.34 6.54
C ILE A 97 14.84 -8.05 5.75
N ALA A 98 13.60 -7.61 5.53
CA ALA A 98 13.29 -6.30 4.94
C ALA A 98 11.92 -5.81 5.41
N ASN A 99 11.75 -4.50 5.51
CA ASN A 99 10.47 -3.86 5.77
C ASN A 99 10.41 -2.55 4.96
N ASP A 100 9.92 -2.66 3.73
CA ASP A 100 9.79 -1.51 2.83
C ASP A 100 8.47 -0.79 3.10
N ILE A 101 8.53 0.53 3.28
CA ILE A 101 7.35 1.36 3.57
C ILE A 101 7.14 2.32 2.41
N PHE A 102 5.89 2.43 1.97
CA PHE A 102 5.46 3.28 0.88
C PHE A 102 4.28 4.14 1.32
N TYR A 103 4.29 5.38 0.88
CA TYR A 103 3.17 6.29 0.95
C TYR A 103 2.49 6.32 -0.40
N LEU A 104 1.18 6.09 -0.42
CA LEU A 104 0.35 6.18 -1.60
C LEU A 104 -0.65 7.32 -1.46
N ARG A 105 -0.87 8.08 -2.53
CA ARG A 105 -1.99 9.01 -2.63
C ARG A 105 -2.89 8.59 -3.77
N LEU A 106 -4.14 8.27 -3.44
CA LEU A 106 -5.18 8.03 -4.41
C LEU A 106 -5.92 9.35 -4.65
N THR A 107 -6.12 9.70 -5.92
CA THR A 107 -6.89 10.88 -6.33
C THR A 107 -7.95 10.48 -7.34
N ASP A 108 -9.20 10.81 -7.05
CA ASP A 108 -10.35 10.55 -7.92
C ASP A 108 -10.27 11.41 -9.19
N GLN A 109 -10.40 10.77 -10.35
CA GLN A 109 -10.50 11.41 -11.66
C GLN A 109 -11.80 11.01 -12.37
N GLY A 110 -12.84 10.67 -11.61
CA GLY A 110 -14.16 10.27 -12.10
C GLY A 110 -14.22 8.80 -12.45
N SER A 111 -13.79 8.44 -13.68
CA SER A 111 -13.82 7.05 -14.16
C SER A 111 -12.54 6.26 -13.87
N ARG A 112 -11.51 6.93 -13.35
CA ARG A 112 -10.22 6.34 -13.01
C ARG A 112 -9.69 6.94 -11.71
N THR A 113 -8.67 6.32 -11.16
CA THR A 113 -8.00 6.80 -9.94
C THR A 113 -6.52 6.97 -10.22
N ASP A 114 -6.01 8.19 -10.04
CA ASP A 114 -4.58 8.44 -10.10
C ASP A 114 -3.94 8.01 -8.78
N ILE A 115 -2.78 7.37 -8.87
CA ILE A 115 -1.99 6.87 -7.73
C ILE A 115 -0.58 7.43 -7.82
N ASP A 116 -0.18 8.18 -6.79
CA ASP A 116 1.19 8.59 -6.55
C ASP A 116 1.83 7.69 -5.49
N ILE A 117 3.07 7.23 -5.73
CA ILE A 117 3.86 6.40 -4.81
C ILE A 117 5.10 7.18 -4.39
N ALA A 118 5.38 7.19 -3.09
CA ALA A 118 6.64 7.65 -2.53
C ALA A 118 7.19 6.60 -1.54
N LYS A 119 8.43 6.17 -1.71
CA LYS A 119 9.10 5.25 -0.78
C LYS A 119 9.60 6.02 0.44
N GLU A 120 9.42 5.44 1.62
CA GLU A 120 10.04 5.93 2.84
C GLU A 120 11.54 5.58 2.84
N GLY A 121 12.40 6.61 2.94
CA GLY A 121 13.85 6.43 2.96
C GLY A 121 14.47 6.15 1.59
N ARG A 122 15.75 5.81 1.57
CA ARG A 122 16.53 5.54 0.34
C ARG A 122 17.26 4.19 0.39
N GLY A 123 16.69 3.23 1.11
CA GLY A 123 17.29 1.92 1.31
C GLY A 123 17.11 0.97 0.12
N GLU A 124 17.98 -0.04 0.08
CA GLU A 124 17.80 -1.24 -0.75
C GLU A 124 16.50 -1.97 -0.37
N GLY A 125 15.93 -2.73 -1.30
CA GLY A 125 14.63 -3.40 -1.13
C GLY A 125 13.71 -3.12 -2.32
N LEU A 126 12.40 -3.25 -2.09
CA LEU A 126 11.40 -2.96 -3.13
C LEU A 126 11.42 -1.47 -3.49
N ASP A 127 11.20 -1.16 -4.76
CA ASP A 127 11.05 0.21 -5.23
C ASP A 127 9.59 0.56 -5.60
N ALA A 128 9.37 1.79 -6.10
CA ALA A 128 8.04 2.25 -6.47
C ALA A 128 7.46 1.48 -7.68
N LEU A 129 8.30 0.95 -8.56
CA LEU A 129 7.87 0.11 -9.68
C LEU A 129 7.44 -1.28 -9.18
N ASP A 130 8.17 -1.86 -8.21
CA ASP A 130 7.75 -3.09 -7.54
C ASP A 130 6.40 -2.91 -6.84
N MET A 131 6.22 -1.81 -6.10
CA MET A 131 4.95 -1.50 -5.45
C MET A 131 3.81 -1.36 -6.47
N LYS A 132 4.04 -0.64 -7.58
CA LYS A 132 3.06 -0.61 -8.68
C LYS A 132 2.72 -2.02 -9.18
N ASN A 133 3.70 -2.89 -9.36
CA ASN A 133 3.46 -4.26 -9.83
C ASN A 133 2.69 -5.10 -8.81
N ILE A 134 2.93 -4.91 -7.51
CA ILE A 134 2.12 -5.51 -6.43
C ILE A 134 0.67 -5.04 -6.55
N LEU A 135 0.46 -3.72 -6.67
CA LEU A 135 -0.88 -3.13 -6.83
C LEU A 135 -1.57 -3.57 -8.11
N LEU A 136 -0.86 -3.85 -9.20
CA LEU A 136 -1.47 -4.36 -10.44
C LEU A 136 -1.67 -5.89 -10.42
N GLY A 137 -0.98 -6.58 -9.52
CA GLY A 137 -0.97 -8.04 -9.39
C GLY A 137 -1.94 -8.59 -8.34
N ALA A 138 -2.44 -7.75 -7.43
CA ALA A 138 -3.47 -8.15 -6.47
C ALA A 138 -4.73 -8.62 -7.24
N GLY A 139 -5.13 -9.87 -7.08
CA GLY A 139 -6.26 -10.45 -7.83
C GLY A 139 -5.90 -11.26 -9.09
N LYS A 140 -4.62 -11.61 -9.29
CA LYS A 140 -4.26 -12.81 -10.07
C LYS A 140 -4.17 -14.05 -9.20
#